data_AF-A0A537Z914-F1
#
_entry.id   AF-A0A537Z914-F1
#
_cell.length_a   1.000
_cell.length_b   1.000
_cell.length_c   1.000
_cell.angle_alpha   90.00
_cell.angle_beta   90.00
_cell.angle_gamma   90.00
#
_symmetry.space_group_name_H-M   'P 1'
#
loop_
_entity.id
_entity.type
_entity.pdbx_description
1 polymer ?
#
loop_
_entity_poly.entity_id
_entity_poly.type
_entity_poly.pdbx_seq_one_letter_code
_entity_poly.pdbx_strand_id
1 'polypeptide(L)'
;MMFAMIPPLMPLGLVPDHMFWFLVLPSGANKISLRIGISVPPQAMAVENFGKRIEWLVDGIMMYNDQDVVADTAVQKGLRSRFAPRGPFSWKETTVNQLNRWLVQRYREYAEDSGLVPNGASGQAGP
;
A
#
# COMPACT_ATOMS: atom_id res chain seq x y z
N MET A 1 -7.09 -2.81 16.80
CA MET A 1 -6.46 -2.85 15.47
C MET A 1 -6.23 -1.42 15.01
N MET A 2 -4.99 -1.08 14.67
CA MET A 2 -4.65 0.19 14.02
C MET A 2 -3.94 -0.12 12.70
N PHE A 3 -4.25 0.64 11.65
CA PHE A 3 -3.53 0.60 10.39
C PHE A 3 -2.73 1.88 10.23
N ALA A 4 -1.48 1.76 9.78
CA ALA A 4 -0.61 2.86 9.46
C ALA A 4 0.14 2.58 8.16
N MET A 5 0.71 3.62 7.56
CA MET A 5 1.55 3.50 6.39
C MET A 5 2.78 4.38 6.55
N ILE A 6 3.93 3.81 6.23
CA ILE A 6 5.17 4.57 5.98
C ILE A 6 5.26 4.68 4.45
N PRO A 7 4.91 5.84 3.85
CA PRO A 7 4.88 5.96 2.40
C PRO A 7 6.29 5.83 1.79
N PRO A 8 6.43 5.27 0.57
CA PRO A 8 5.34 4.75 -0.26
C PRO A 8 5.09 3.24 -0.12
N LEU A 9 5.92 2.50 0.62
CA LEU A 9 6.05 1.06 0.42
C LEU A 9 5.68 0.18 1.61
N MET A 10 5.39 0.74 2.78
CA MET A 10 5.22 -0.07 3.99
C MET A 10 3.92 0.22 4.74
N PRO A 11 2.78 -0.35 4.31
CA PRO A 11 1.59 -0.42 5.15
C PRO A 11 1.76 -1.48 6.23
N LEU A 12 1.25 -1.19 7.42
CA LEU A 12 1.38 -2.05 8.59
C LEU A 12 0.11 -2.03 9.45
N GLY A 13 -0.17 -3.18 10.03
CA GLY A 13 -1.26 -3.42 10.96
C GLY A 13 -0.72 -3.71 12.36
N LEU A 14 -1.20 -2.95 13.33
CA LEU A 14 -0.86 -3.09 14.74
C LEU A 14 -2.06 -3.69 15.47
N VAL A 15 -1.88 -4.88 16.04
CA VAL A 15 -2.81 -5.49 16.98
C VAL A 15 -2.18 -5.57 18.36
N PRO A 16 -2.96 -5.83 19.43
CA PRO A 16 -2.43 -5.82 20.79
C PRO A 16 -1.25 -6.78 21.05
N ASP A 17 -1.16 -7.87 20.31
CA ASP A 17 -0.25 -8.99 20.56
C ASP A 17 0.84 -9.16 19.49
N HIS A 18 0.68 -8.55 18.30
CA HIS A 18 1.63 -8.62 17.21
C HIS A 18 1.48 -7.44 16.23
N MET A 19 2.42 -7.32 15.33
CA MET A 19 2.36 -6.42 14.18
C MET A 19 2.51 -7.24 12.91
N PHE A 20 1.66 -7.00 11.92
CA PHE A 20 1.93 -7.46 10.57
C PHE A 20 2.28 -6.27 9.70
N TRP A 21 3.18 -6.48 8.74
CA TRP A 21 3.62 -5.43 7.84
C TRP A 21 3.78 -6.00 6.44
N PHE A 22 3.57 -5.13 5.47
CA PHE A 22 3.83 -5.42 4.07
C PHE A 22 4.98 -4.53 3.62
N LEU A 23 5.83 -5.07 2.77
CA LEU A 23 6.77 -4.29 1.99
C LEU A 23 6.39 -4.47 0.52
N VAL A 24 5.92 -3.39 -0.08
CA VAL A 24 5.59 -3.30 -1.50
C VAL A 24 6.89 -3.15 -2.28
N LEU A 25 7.17 -4.10 -3.17
CA LEU A 25 8.36 -4.14 -4.00
C LEU A 25 7.96 -4.02 -5.46
N PRO A 26 7.98 -2.80 -6.04
CA PRO A 26 7.69 -2.61 -7.45
C PRO A 26 8.72 -3.34 -8.32
N SER A 27 8.24 -4.15 -9.28
CA SER A 27 9.10 -4.83 -10.26
C SER A 27 8.81 -4.36 -11.69
N GLY A 28 8.08 -3.25 -11.84
CA GLY A 28 7.66 -2.65 -13.10
C GLY A 28 6.35 -1.88 -12.95
N ALA A 29 5.93 -1.19 -14.01
CA ALA A 29 4.74 -0.32 -13.98
C ALA A 29 3.41 -1.04 -13.72
N ASN A 30 3.35 -2.37 -13.91
CA ASN A 30 2.14 -3.17 -13.79
C ASN A 30 2.31 -4.38 -12.85
N LYS A 31 3.39 -4.42 -12.08
CA LYS A 31 3.70 -5.58 -11.25
C LYS A 31 4.39 -5.14 -9.97
N ILE A 32 3.86 -5.62 -8.86
CA ILE A 32 4.46 -5.52 -7.54
C ILE A 32 4.65 -6.93 -7.00
N SER A 33 5.59 -7.08 -6.08
CA SER A 33 5.68 -8.23 -5.18
C SER A 33 5.52 -7.73 -3.75
N LEU A 34 4.90 -8.55 -2.91
CA LEU A 34 4.71 -8.23 -1.50
C LEU A 34 5.63 -9.12 -0.68
N ARG A 35 6.36 -8.53 0.26
CA ARG A 35 6.94 -9.27 1.38
C ARG A 35 6.08 -9.00 2.60
N ILE A 36 5.54 -10.05 3.18
CA ILE A 36 4.69 -9.98 4.36
C ILE A 36 5.49 -10.50 5.54
N GLY A 37 5.47 -9.77 6.66
CA GLY A 37 6.11 -10.19 7.88
C GLY A 37 5.23 -10.00 9.10
N ILE A 38 5.50 -10.81 10.11
CA ILE A 38 4.86 -10.75 11.42
C ILE A 38 5.97 -10.51 12.44
N SER A 39 5.74 -9.54 13.32
CA SER A 39 6.59 -9.24 14.45
C SER A 39 5.79 -9.46 15.74
N VAL A 40 6.34 -10.26 16.64
CA VAL A 40 5.75 -10.54 17.96
C VAL A 40 6.68 -10.03 19.07
N PRO A 41 6.16 -9.68 20.25
CA PRO A 41 7.00 -9.43 21.43
C PRO A 41 7.86 -10.66 21.75
N PRO A 42 9.11 -10.49 22.23
CA PRO A 42 9.98 -11.63 22.54
C PRO A 42 9.36 -12.64 23.52
N GLN A 43 8.54 -12.17 24.46
CA GLN A 43 7.85 -12.99 25.45
C GLN A 43 6.82 -13.93 24.82
N ALA A 44 6.26 -13.59 23.65
CA ALA A 44 5.30 -14.42 22.95
C ALA A 44 5.91 -15.76 22.51
N MET A 45 7.22 -15.80 22.25
CA MET A 45 7.93 -17.02 21.85
C MET A 45 8.00 -18.08 22.96
N ALA A 46 7.80 -17.67 24.22
CA ALA A 46 7.78 -18.58 25.37
C ALA A 46 6.39 -19.16 25.67
N VAL A 47 5.35 -18.72 24.97
CA VAL A 47 3.97 -19.18 25.19
C VAL A 47 3.78 -20.59 24.63
N GLU A 48 3.03 -21.41 25.34
CA GLU A 48 2.67 -22.74 24.87
C GLU A 48 1.97 -22.67 23.51
N ASN A 49 2.33 -23.60 22.62
CA ASN A 49 1.80 -23.70 21.26
C ASN A 49 2.11 -22.47 20.38
N PHE A 50 3.19 -21.72 20.67
CA PHE A 50 3.62 -20.56 19.87
C PHE A 50 3.64 -20.87 18.36
N GLY A 51 4.27 -21.97 17.95
CA GLY A 51 4.32 -22.38 16.53
C GLY A 51 2.94 -22.50 15.91
N LYS A 52 1.99 -23.16 16.60
CA LYS A 52 0.63 -23.33 16.10
C LYS A 52 -0.14 -22.01 16.00
N ARG A 53 0.09 -21.11 16.96
CA ARG A 53 -0.51 -19.76 16.96
C ARG A 53 0.01 -18.93 15.78
N ILE A 54 1.31 -19.04 15.48
CA ILE A 54 1.91 -18.38 14.31
C ILE A 54 1.34 -18.95 13.00
N GLU A 55 1.18 -20.27 12.88
CA GLU A 55 0.54 -20.88 11.69
C GLU A 55 -0.86 -20.28 11.45
N TRP A 56 -1.71 -20.25 12.48
CA TRP A 56 -3.05 -19.68 12.34
C TRP A 56 -3.04 -18.20 11.98
N LEU A 57 -2.07 -17.45 12.52
CA LEU A 57 -1.93 -16.04 12.20
C LEU A 57 -1.53 -15.85 10.73
N VAL A 58 -0.58 -16.65 10.24
CA VAL A 58 -0.17 -16.64 8.83
C VAL A 58 -1.36 -17.00 7.94
N ASP A 59 -2.11 -18.06 8.27
CA ASP A 59 -3.30 -18.47 7.51
C ASP A 59 -4.34 -17.34 7.42
N GLY A 60 -4.61 -16.67 8.54
CA GLY A 60 -5.53 -15.53 8.59
C GLY A 60 -5.07 -14.36 7.72
N ILE A 61 -3.80 -13.98 7.78
CA ILE A 61 -3.24 -12.90 6.96
C ILE A 61 -3.28 -13.26 5.47
N MET A 62 -2.93 -14.49 5.12
CA MET A 62 -2.94 -14.94 3.73
C MET A 62 -4.36 -14.96 3.16
N MET A 63 -5.37 -15.36 3.94
CA MET A 63 -6.77 -15.31 3.52
C MET A 63 -7.22 -13.89 3.13
N TYR A 64 -6.82 -12.85 3.88
CA TYR A 64 -7.12 -11.47 3.53
C TYR A 64 -6.33 -11.00 2.31
N ASN A 65 -5.04 -11.32 2.25
CA ASN A 65 -4.18 -10.96 1.13
C ASN A 65 -4.68 -11.54 -0.19
N ASP A 66 -5.17 -12.78 -0.20
CA ASP A 66 -5.67 -13.42 -1.41
C ASP A 66 -6.93 -12.72 -1.94
N GLN A 67 -7.79 -12.19 -1.06
CA GLN A 67 -8.96 -11.39 -1.46
C GLN A 67 -8.53 -10.06 -2.08
N ASP A 68 -7.55 -9.38 -1.47
CA ASP A 68 -7.02 -8.11 -1.97
C ASP A 68 -6.35 -8.29 -3.35
N VAL A 69 -5.58 -9.37 -3.54
CA VAL A 69 -4.94 -9.70 -4.83
C VAL A 69 -5.99 -9.82 -5.94
N VAL A 70 -7.13 -10.46 -5.67
CA VAL A 70 -8.21 -10.59 -6.66
C VAL A 70 -8.81 -9.23 -6.99
N ALA A 71 -9.10 -8.43 -5.96
CA ALA A 71 -9.69 -7.10 -6.13
C ALA A 71 -8.74 -6.15 -6.91
N ASP A 72 -7.48 -6.06 -6.49
CA ASP A 72 -6.48 -5.19 -7.11
C ASP A 72 -6.20 -5.59 -8.56
N THR A 73 -6.14 -6.89 -8.84
CA THR A 73 -5.95 -7.38 -10.21
C THR A 73 -7.13 -7.02 -11.10
N ALA A 74 -8.36 -7.12 -10.58
CA ALA A 74 -9.57 -6.74 -11.31
C ALA A 74 -9.61 -5.23 -11.57
N VAL A 75 -9.25 -4.41 -10.58
CA VAL A 75 -9.13 -2.95 -10.72
C VAL A 75 -8.08 -2.61 -11.78
N GLN A 76 -6.89 -3.20 -11.72
CA GLN A 76 -5.82 -2.95 -12.69
C GLN A 76 -6.25 -3.32 -14.12
N LYS A 77 -6.97 -4.44 -14.28
CA LYS A 77 -7.55 -4.82 -15.57
C LYS A 77 -8.59 -3.80 -16.04
N GLY A 78 -9.48 -3.35 -15.16
CA GLY A 78 -10.50 -2.35 -15.45
C GLY A 78 -9.90 -1.00 -15.88
N LEU A 79 -8.86 -0.53 -15.18
CA LEU A 79 -8.18 0.75 -15.46
C LEU A 79 -7.50 0.81 -16.83
N ARG A 80 -7.27 -0.33 -17.48
CA ARG A 80 -6.74 -0.41 -18.86
C ARG A 80 -7.80 -0.24 -19.93
N SER A 81 -9.09 -0.26 -19.56
CA SER A 81 -10.18 -0.03 -20.51
C SER A 81 -10.22 1.43 -20.97
N ARG A 82 -10.49 1.65 -22.26
CA ARG A 82 -10.77 3.00 -22.80
C ARG A 82 -12.01 3.65 -22.18
N PHE A 83 -12.87 2.86 -21.54
CA PHE A 83 -14.10 3.31 -20.90
C PHE A 83 -13.97 3.44 -19.38
N ALA A 84 -12.77 3.28 -18.81
CA ALA A 84 -12.59 3.38 -17.37
C ALA A 84 -12.90 4.80 -16.87
N PRO A 85 -13.89 4.98 -15.98
CA PRO A 85 -14.22 6.31 -15.46
C PRO A 85 -13.07 6.84 -14.58
N ARG A 86 -12.77 8.13 -14.70
CA ARG A 86 -11.89 8.85 -13.77
C ARG A 86 -12.76 9.63 -12.78
N GLY A 87 -13.44 8.88 -11.90
CA GLY A 87 -14.33 9.44 -10.88
C GLY A 87 -13.58 9.88 -9.62
N PRO A 88 -14.23 10.68 -8.75
CA PRO A 88 -13.65 11.06 -7.46
C PRO A 88 -13.57 9.85 -6.52
N PHE A 89 -12.62 9.89 -5.59
CA PHE A 89 -12.58 8.95 -4.46
C PHE A 89 -13.78 9.14 -3.53
N SER A 90 -14.24 8.05 -2.94
CA SER A 90 -15.23 8.06 -1.87
C SER A 90 -14.68 8.72 -0.61
N TRP A 91 -15.56 9.26 0.24
CA TRP A 91 -15.19 9.80 1.54
C TRP A 91 -14.51 8.77 2.46
N LYS A 92 -14.81 7.48 2.27
CA LYS A 92 -14.15 6.37 3.00
C LYS A 92 -12.72 6.09 2.52
N GLU A 93 -12.30 6.64 1.39
CA GLU A 93 -11.00 6.40 0.75
C GLU A 93 -10.01 7.56 1.00
N THR A 94 -10.19 8.27 2.12
CA THR A 94 -9.39 9.47 2.44
C THR A 94 -7.88 9.17 2.44
N THR A 95 -7.47 7.99 2.93
CA THR A 95 -6.06 7.55 2.96
C THR A 95 -5.48 7.35 1.56
N VAL A 96 -6.27 6.81 0.62
CA VAL A 96 -5.86 6.67 -0.79
C VAL A 96 -5.69 8.03 -1.45
N ASN A 97 -6.58 8.98 -1.15
CA ASN A 97 -6.45 10.36 -1.62
C ASN A 97 -5.17 11.03 -1.07
N GLN A 98 -4.91 10.89 0.24
CA GLN A 98 -3.70 11.40 0.88
C GLN A 98 -2.42 10.81 0.27
N LEU A 99 -2.37 9.50 0.05
CA LEU A 99 -1.23 8.85 -0.60
C LEU A 99 -1.02 9.37 -2.03
N ASN A 100 -2.08 9.50 -2.82
CA ASN A 100 -1.98 10.04 -4.18
C ASN A 100 -1.48 11.48 -4.20
N ARG A 101 -1.98 12.35 -3.31
CA ARG A 101 -1.49 13.73 -3.18
C ARG A 101 0.00 13.76 -2.85
N TRP A 102 0.41 12.95 -1.88
CA TRP A 102 1.82 12.80 -1.49
C TRP A 102 2.69 12.31 -2.66
N LEU A 103 2.23 11.32 -3.42
CA LEU A 103 2.96 10.79 -4.60
C LEU A 103 3.08 11.82 -5.72
N VAL A 104 1.99 12.51 -6.06
CA VAL A 104 2.00 13.54 -7.12
C VAL A 104 2.98 14.65 -6.80
N GLN A 105 3.03 15.10 -5.54
CA GLN A 105 4.00 16.10 -5.10
C GLN A 105 5.43 15.61 -5.35
N ARG A 106 5.77 14.40 -4.89
CA ARG A 106 7.13 13.83 -5.07
C ARG A 106 7.51 13.59 -6.52
N TYR A 107 6.57 13.18 -7.36
CA TYR A 107 6.84 13.00 -8.78
C TYR A 107 7.06 14.32 -9.51
N ARG A 108 6.37 15.40 -9.10
CA ARG A 108 6.62 16.74 -9.66
C ARG A 108 7.99 17.26 -9.24
N GLU A 109 8.31 17.22 -7.95
CA GLU A 109 9.62 17.60 -7.41
C GLU A 109 10.74 16.85 -8.15
N TYR A 110 10.62 15.52 -8.28
CA TYR A 110 11.59 14.72 -9.03
C TYR A 110 11.68 15.10 -10.51
N ALA A 111 10.55 15.37 -11.17
CA ALA A 111 10.53 15.75 -12.57
C ALA A 111 11.20 17.11 -12.80
N GLU A 112 11.01 18.06 -11.89
CA GLU A 112 11.68 19.37 -11.92
C GLU A 112 13.19 19.22 -11.74
N ASP A 113 13.61 18.50 -10.69
CA ASP A 113 15.03 18.23 -10.39
C ASP A 113 15.73 17.47 -11.54
N SER A 114 14.99 16.60 -12.22
CA SER A 114 15.50 15.79 -13.33
C SER A 114 15.38 16.47 -14.71
N GLY A 115 14.86 17.71 -14.78
CA GLY A 115 14.66 18.43 -16.04
C GLY A 115 13.64 17.76 -16.99
N LEU A 116 12.75 16.92 -16.44
CA LEU A 116 11.68 16.23 -17.18
C LEU A 116 10.44 17.10 -17.37
N VAL A 117 10.35 18.23 -16.66
CA VAL A 117 9.29 19.23 -16.86
C VAL A 117 9.63 20.08 -18.09
N PRO A 118 8.75 20.14 -19.11
CA PRO A 118 8.93 21.05 -20.23
C PRO A 118 8.95 22.51 -19.73
N ASN A 119 9.91 23.31 -20.21
CA ASN A 119 9.96 24.75 -19.95
C ASN A 119 8.59 25.40 -20.26
N GLY A 120 7.83 25.75 -19.21
CA GLY A 120 6.51 26.40 -19.34
C GLY A 120 5.40 25.89 -18.42
N ALA A 121 5.58 24.78 -17.69
CA ALA A 121 4.54 24.25 -16.78
C ALA A 121 4.64 24.74 -15.31
N SER A 122 5.61 25.61 -15.01
CA SER A 122 5.74 26.25 -13.69
C SER A 122 4.73 27.38 -13.55
N GLY A 123 3.46 27.05 -13.34
CA GLY A 123 2.44 28.07 -13.12
C GLY A 123 1.02 27.56 -13.15
N GLN A 124 0.55 27.05 -12.01
CA GLN A 124 -0.77 27.31 -11.40
C GLN A 124 -1.03 26.27 -10.31
N ALA A 125 -0.48 26.52 -9.12
CA ALA A 125 -1.10 26.06 -7.90
C ALA A 125 -2.17 27.11 -7.53
N GLY A 126 -3.40 26.91 -8.04
CA GLY A 126 -4.59 27.58 -7.51
C GLY A 126 -5.05 26.90 -6.22
N PRO A 127 -5.83 27.61 -5.37
CA PRO A 127 -6.03 27.33 -3.95
C PRO A 127 -6.59 25.95 -3.61
#